data_AF-A0AAD5WYD5-F1
#
_entry.id   AF-A0AAD5WYD5-F1
#
_cell.length_a   1.000
_cell.length_b   1.000
_cell.length_c   1.000
_cell.angle_alpha   90.00
_cell.angle_beta   90.00
_cell.angle_gamma   90.00
#
_symmetry.space_group_name_H-M   'P 1'
#
loop_
_entity.id
_entity.type
_entity.pdbx_description
1 polymer ?
#
loop_
_entity_poly.entity_id
_entity_poly.type
_entity_poly.pdbx_seq_one_letter_code
_entity_poly.pdbx_strand_id
1 'polypeptide(L)'
;EEKEEDGLEGEGEGKGVRGFRRKRDVEVAVVEHGGKVVQNPERGTRMIIADAHTLKVSNLKKAGKYDIVQSRYIADCIAANTLKPLNARYMIHTTDETREGFKKNADIWGDEYVEDLTAASLYELFNTMDTSRPTKRRRLDHLPPSYSTLSIDPRLATIREIEDHYFSMTPHEGSLFRNCVFYLDRYRSIRVRPEVLEPDFQTGSDVTIVTNSSDLVPEYDKLEHSWLDVVGLEIRSRGGTVVDVLGAGVTHVVVDGRCREKE
;
A
#
# COMPACT_ATOMS: atom_id res chain seq x y z
N GLU A 1 47.99 11.82 -2.30
CA GLU A 1 47.58 12.93 -1.42
C GLU A 1 46.06 12.97 -1.51
N GLU A 2 45.42 12.22 -0.63
CA GLU A 2 44.72 12.76 0.56
C GLU A 2 43.56 13.68 0.13
N LYS A 3 42.31 13.37 0.43
CA LYS A 3 41.82 13.16 1.79
C LYS A 3 40.71 12.12 1.88
N GLU A 4 40.87 11.25 2.88
CA GLU A 4 39.81 10.64 3.65
C GLU A 4 38.94 11.72 4.28
N GLU A 5 37.62 11.55 4.21
CA GLU A 5 36.73 12.02 5.26
C GLU A 5 35.98 10.79 5.79
N ASP A 6 36.48 10.33 6.94
CA ASP A 6 35.75 9.50 7.89
C ASP A 6 34.58 10.28 8.49
N GLY A 7 33.51 9.57 8.80
CA GLY A 7 32.46 10.07 9.66
C GLY A 7 31.07 9.59 9.28
N LEU A 8 30.68 8.41 9.79
CA LEU A 8 29.52 8.28 10.66
C LEU A 8 29.36 6.81 11.08
N GLU A 9 29.85 6.55 12.28
CA GLU A 9 29.38 5.47 13.13
C GLU A 9 27.88 5.64 13.38
N GLY A 10 27.16 4.54 13.23
CA GLY A 10 25.76 4.42 13.54
C GLY A 10 25.50 2.96 13.87
N GLU A 11 25.71 2.62 15.14
CA GLU A 11 25.09 1.45 15.74
C GLU A 11 23.58 1.69 15.77
N GLY A 12 22.81 0.75 15.23
CA GLY A 12 21.36 0.83 15.15
C GLY A 12 20.82 -0.47 14.58
N GLU A 13 20.19 -1.24 15.46
CA GLU A 13 19.62 -2.56 15.19
C GLU A 13 18.64 -2.54 14.01
N GLY A 14 18.82 -3.50 13.11
CA GLY A 14 18.06 -3.67 11.89
C GLY A 14 18.97 -4.31 10.85
N LYS A 15 19.08 -5.64 10.87
CA LYS A 15 19.91 -6.40 9.91
C LYS A 15 19.27 -6.36 8.51
N GLY A 16 19.22 -5.18 7.90
CA GLY A 16 19.32 -5.05 6.46
C GLY A 16 20.79 -5.18 6.12
N VAL A 17 21.16 -6.18 5.32
CA VAL A 17 22.54 -6.35 4.88
C VAL A 17 22.93 -5.09 4.09
N ARG A 18 23.83 -4.27 4.63
CA ARG A 18 24.34 -3.08 3.94
C ARG A 18 25.01 -3.55 2.66
N GLY A 19 24.44 -3.17 1.52
CA GLY A 19 25.02 -3.42 0.20
C GLY A 19 26.42 -2.83 0.07
N PHE A 20 27.18 -3.32 -0.91
CA PHE A 20 28.53 -2.85 -1.17
C PHE A 20 28.53 -1.37 -1.58
N ARG A 21 29.45 -0.57 -1.03
CA ARG A 21 29.55 0.86 -1.36
C ARG A 21 30.27 1.12 -2.67
N ARG A 22 31.25 0.29 -3.03
CA ARG A 22 32.04 0.44 -4.26
C ARG A 22 32.12 -0.89 -5.02
N LYS A 23 32.27 -0.79 -6.34
CA LYS A 23 32.50 -1.94 -7.22
C LYS A 23 33.67 -2.81 -6.74
N ARG A 24 34.77 -2.17 -6.32
CA ARG A 24 35.97 -2.86 -5.85
C ARG A 24 35.67 -3.75 -4.63
N ASP A 25 34.80 -3.31 -3.74
CA ASP A 25 34.43 -4.07 -2.53
C ASP A 25 33.70 -5.37 -2.91
N VAL A 26 32.81 -5.30 -3.91
CA VAL A 26 32.15 -6.51 -4.47
C VAL A 26 33.18 -7.45 -5.09
N GLU A 27 34.12 -6.92 -5.88
CA GLU A 27 35.14 -7.73 -6.55
C GLU A 27 36.04 -8.45 -5.54
N VAL A 28 36.47 -7.75 -4.49
CA VAL A 28 37.28 -8.32 -3.40
C VAL A 28 36.48 -9.42 -2.68
N ALA A 29 35.24 -9.14 -2.28
CA ALA A 29 34.41 -10.12 -1.58
C ALA A 29 34.15 -11.38 -2.41
N VAL A 30 33.92 -11.24 -3.73
CA VAL A 30 33.77 -12.39 -4.63
C VAL A 30 35.04 -13.22 -4.70
N VAL A 31 36.22 -12.60 -4.79
CA VAL A 31 37.50 -13.31 -4.84
C VAL A 31 37.83 -14.00 -3.51
N GLU A 32 37.58 -13.35 -2.38
CA GLU A 32 37.77 -13.92 -1.04
C GLU A 32 36.95 -15.19 -0.82
N HIS A 33 35.74 -15.24 -1.41
CA HIS A 33 34.85 -16.39 -1.34
C HIS A 33 35.02 -17.37 -2.53
N GLY A 34 36.17 -17.32 -3.23
CA GLY A 34 36.57 -18.30 -4.25
C GLY A 34 36.00 -18.07 -5.65
N GLY A 35 35.40 -16.90 -5.91
CA GLY A 35 34.88 -16.51 -7.22
C GLY A 35 35.95 -15.93 -8.15
N LYS A 36 35.66 -15.95 -9.46
CA LYS A 36 36.51 -15.33 -10.50
C LYS A 36 35.82 -14.09 -11.04
N VAL A 37 36.50 -12.94 -10.94
CA VAL A 37 36.03 -11.66 -11.47
C VAL A 37 36.61 -11.43 -12.86
N VAL A 38 35.76 -11.05 -13.82
CA VAL A 38 36.14 -10.64 -15.18
C VAL A 38 35.60 -9.26 -15.48
N GLN A 39 36.39 -8.41 -16.15
CA GLN A 39 35.98 -7.03 -16.46
C GLN A 39 35.05 -6.95 -17.69
N ASN A 40 35.18 -7.90 -18.63
CA ASN A 40 34.31 -8.04 -19.78
C ASN A 40 33.66 -9.43 -19.74
N PRO A 41 32.35 -9.55 -20.01
CA PRO A 41 31.68 -10.83 -20.01
C PRO A 41 32.18 -11.71 -21.16
N GLU A 42 32.59 -12.93 -20.84
CA GLU A 42 33.01 -13.97 -21.77
C GLU A 42 31.96 -15.09 -21.84
N ARG A 43 32.16 -16.11 -22.71
CA ARG A 43 31.22 -17.25 -22.82
C ARG A 43 31.04 -18.06 -21.52
N GLY A 44 31.98 -17.96 -20.58
CA GLY A 44 31.89 -18.61 -19.26
C GLY A 44 31.35 -17.72 -18.14
N THR A 45 30.95 -16.47 -18.44
CA THR A 45 30.42 -15.56 -17.42
C THR A 45 28.98 -15.94 -17.08
N ARG A 46 28.74 -16.33 -15.84
CA ARG A 46 27.42 -16.80 -15.37
C ARG A 46 26.42 -15.65 -15.19
N MET A 47 26.84 -14.53 -14.62
CA MET A 47 25.98 -13.39 -14.33
C MET A 47 26.80 -12.10 -14.26
N ILE A 48 26.14 -10.97 -14.43
CA ILE A 48 26.74 -9.63 -14.36
C ILE A 48 26.21 -8.93 -13.12
N ILE A 49 27.11 -8.44 -12.25
CA ILE A 49 26.73 -7.69 -11.05
C ILE A 49 26.76 -6.18 -11.36
N ALA A 50 25.66 -5.49 -11.10
CA ALA A 50 25.55 -4.04 -11.28
C ALA A 50 24.52 -3.44 -10.31
N ASP A 51 24.85 -2.29 -9.72
CA ASP A 51 23.88 -1.48 -8.95
C ASP A 51 23.51 -0.18 -9.66
N ALA A 52 24.43 0.36 -10.48
CA ALA A 52 24.25 1.62 -11.18
C ALA A 52 23.88 1.41 -12.66
N HIS A 53 22.95 2.24 -13.14
CA HIS A 53 22.58 2.32 -14.55
C HIS A 53 23.67 3.03 -15.38
N THR A 54 24.76 2.32 -15.67
CA THR A 54 25.81 2.82 -16.56
C THR A 54 25.50 2.51 -18.03
N LEU A 55 26.09 3.25 -18.97
CA LEU A 55 25.95 3.01 -20.41
C LEU A 55 26.35 1.57 -20.80
N LYS A 56 27.37 1.00 -20.14
CA LYS A 56 27.78 -0.40 -20.33
C LYS A 56 26.67 -1.37 -19.94
N VAL A 57 26.06 -1.17 -18.77
CA VAL A 57 24.92 -1.98 -18.30
C VAL A 57 23.74 -1.84 -19.25
N SER A 58 23.44 -0.63 -19.75
CA SER A 58 22.38 -0.43 -20.75
C SER A 58 22.64 -1.19 -22.05
N ASN A 59 23.88 -1.19 -22.55
CA ASN A 59 24.25 -1.96 -23.74
C ASN A 59 24.14 -3.48 -23.51
N LEU A 60 24.50 -3.96 -22.31
CA LEU A 60 24.36 -5.37 -21.93
C LEU A 60 22.90 -5.79 -21.81
N LYS A 61 22.04 -4.92 -21.26
CA LYS A 61 20.57 -5.13 -21.26
C LYS A 61 20.02 -5.25 -22.67
N LYS A 62 20.48 -4.41 -23.60
CA LYS A 62 20.07 -4.48 -25.02
C LYS A 62 20.57 -5.74 -25.71
N ALA A 63 21.74 -6.24 -25.32
CA ALA A 63 22.26 -7.49 -25.85
C ALA A 63 21.45 -8.71 -25.40
N GLY A 64 20.84 -8.66 -24.20
CA GLY A 64 19.90 -9.68 -23.71
C GLY A 64 20.51 -11.06 -23.46
N LYS A 65 21.84 -11.19 -23.45
CA LYS A 65 22.55 -12.48 -23.35
C LYS A 65 22.90 -12.90 -21.93
N TYR A 66 22.82 -11.98 -20.97
CA TYR A 66 23.31 -12.20 -19.61
C TYR A 66 22.31 -11.68 -18.60
N ASP A 67 22.15 -12.41 -17.49
CA ASP A 67 21.39 -11.95 -16.33
C ASP A 67 22.19 -10.87 -15.59
N ILE A 68 21.51 -9.77 -15.25
CA ILE A 68 22.08 -8.64 -14.53
C ILE A 68 21.45 -8.58 -13.15
N VAL A 69 22.29 -8.75 -12.12
CA VAL A 69 21.91 -8.91 -10.72
C VAL A 69 22.48 -7.75 -9.90
N GLN A 70 21.75 -7.30 -8.88
CA GLN A 70 22.23 -6.33 -7.90
C GLN A 70 23.31 -6.94 -6.99
N SER A 71 24.25 -6.12 -6.53
CA SER A 71 25.34 -6.56 -5.64
C SER A 71 24.83 -7.06 -4.29
N ARG A 72 23.63 -6.64 -3.87
CA ARG A 72 22.98 -7.13 -2.66
C ARG A 72 22.82 -8.66 -2.64
N TYR A 73 22.67 -9.31 -3.80
CA TYR A 73 22.63 -10.77 -3.89
C TYR A 73 23.91 -11.42 -3.36
N ILE A 74 25.06 -10.85 -3.71
CA ILE A 74 26.36 -11.34 -3.23
C ILE A 74 26.47 -11.15 -1.72
N ALA A 75 26.02 -9.99 -1.21
CA ALA A 75 26.04 -9.72 0.21
C ALA A 75 25.17 -10.71 1.00
N ASP A 76 23.99 -11.04 0.48
CA ASP A 76 23.08 -12.02 1.09
C ASP A 76 23.59 -13.46 1.00
N CYS A 77 24.31 -13.82 -0.07
CA CYS A 77 24.96 -15.12 -0.20
C CYS A 77 26.11 -15.27 0.81
N ILE A 78 26.90 -14.21 1.01
CA ILE A 78 27.97 -14.18 2.00
C ILE A 78 27.40 -14.27 3.41
N ALA A 79 26.36 -13.48 3.71
CA ALA A 79 25.71 -13.49 5.02
C ALA A 79 25.09 -14.86 5.37
N ALA A 80 24.55 -15.57 4.37
CA ALA A 80 24.01 -16.91 4.53
C ALA A 80 25.05 -18.03 4.38
N ASN A 81 26.30 -17.68 4.08
CA ASN A 81 27.40 -18.59 3.74
C ASN A 81 27.02 -19.70 2.73
N THR A 82 26.09 -19.39 1.82
CA THR A 82 25.50 -20.34 0.87
C THR A 82 25.09 -19.60 -0.41
N LEU A 83 25.23 -20.26 -1.57
CA LEU A 83 24.75 -19.71 -2.83
C LEU A 83 23.22 -19.82 -2.89
N LYS A 84 22.54 -18.71 -2.61
CA LYS A 84 21.09 -18.63 -2.71
C LYS A 84 20.63 -18.79 -4.16
N PRO A 85 19.45 -19.42 -4.41
CA PRO A 85 18.84 -19.35 -5.73
C PRO A 85 18.64 -17.90 -6.15
N LEU A 86 18.75 -17.63 -7.44
CA LEU A 86 18.45 -16.31 -7.97
C LEU A 86 16.96 -16.03 -7.78
N ASN A 87 16.62 -14.83 -7.35
CA ASN A 87 15.24 -14.38 -7.12
C ASN A 87 15.02 -13.08 -7.91
N ALA A 88 13.80 -12.89 -8.42
CA ALA A 88 13.36 -11.70 -9.14
C ALA A 88 13.71 -10.38 -8.41
N ARG A 89 13.69 -10.37 -7.07
CA ARG A 89 14.04 -9.20 -6.25
C ARG A 89 15.44 -8.68 -6.55
N TYR A 90 16.41 -9.57 -6.80
CA TYR A 90 17.79 -9.18 -7.06
C TYR A 90 18.04 -8.76 -8.50
N MET A 91 17.07 -8.97 -9.39
CA MET A 91 17.27 -8.84 -10.82
C MET A 91 17.02 -7.42 -11.30
N ILE A 92 17.99 -6.90 -12.06
CA ILE A 92 17.81 -5.67 -12.85
C ILE A 92 17.38 -6.04 -14.28
N HIS A 93 17.89 -7.15 -14.80
CA HIS A 93 17.53 -7.66 -16.11
C HIS A 93 17.68 -9.18 -16.12
N THR A 94 16.68 -9.87 -16.64
CA THR A 94 16.66 -11.32 -16.80
C THR A 94 16.63 -11.65 -18.27
N THR A 95 17.43 -12.63 -18.68
CA THR A 95 17.30 -13.33 -19.96
C THR A 95 15.93 -14.00 -20.06
N ASP A 96 15.47 -14.30 -21.28
CA ASP A 96 14.15 -14.90 -21.48
C ASP A 96 14.03 -16.29 -20.83
N GLU A 97 15.08 -17.11 -20.86
CA GLU A 97 15.13 -18.42 -20.20
C GLU A 97 14.96 -18.31 -18.68
N THR A 98 15.76 -17.44 -18.04
CA THR A 98 15.68 -17.21 -16.59
C THR A 98 14.33 -16.59 -16.20
N ARG A 99 13.78 -15.72 -17.05
CA ARG A 99 12.46 -15.12 -16.85
C ARG A 99 11.33 -16.15 -16.92
N GLU A 100 11.40 -17.11 -17.83
CA GLU A 100 10.44 -18.21 -17.89
C GLU A 100 10.54 -19.12 -16.66
N GLY A 101 11.75 -19.35 -16.15
CA GLY A 101 11.97 -20.02 -14.87
C GLY A 101 11.27 -19.31 -13.72
N PHE A 102 11.43 -17.99 -13.61
CA PHE A 102 10.77 -17.20 -12.57
C PHE A 102 9.25 -17.18 -12.69
N LYS A 103 8.70 -17.07 -13.90
CA LYS A 103 7.24 -17.10 -14.09
C LYS A 103 6.57 -18.38 -13.61
N LYS A 104 7.31 -19.50 -13.52
CA LYS A 104 6.78 -20.77 -13.01
C LYS A 104 6.76 -20.83 -11.49
N ASN A 105 7.70 -20.13 -10.84
CA ASN A 105 7.97 -20.29 -9.42
C ASN A 105 7.60 -19.05 -8.58
N ALA A 106 7.35 -17.92 -9.23
CA ALA A 106 7.00 -16.66 -8.61
C ALA A 106 5.82 -15.98 -9.30
N ASP A 107 5.13 -15.12 -8.56
CA ASP A 107 4.00 -14.34 -9.05
C ASP A 107 4.44 -13.17 -9.95
N ILE A 108 3.48 -12.34 -10.37
CA ILE A 108 3.74 -11.17 -11.23
C ILE A 108 4.57 -10.07 -10.56
N TRP A 109 4.67 -10.08 -9.23
CA TRP A 109 5.40 -9.11 -8.43
C TRP A 109 6.73 -9.69 -7.90
N GLY A 110 6.97 -10.98 -8.09
CA GLY A 110 8.17 -11.67 -7.65
C GLY A 110 8.06 -12.32 -6.26
N ASP A 111 6.84 -12.52 -5.77
CA ASP A 111 6.58 -13.36 -4.59
C ASP A 111 6.71 -14.84 -4.97
N GLU A 112 7.58 -15.57 -4.28
CA GLU A 112 7.85 -16.98 -4.57
C GLU A 112 6.77 -17.87 -3.97
N TYR A 113 6.28 -18.86 -4.73
CA TYR A 113 5.22 -19.75 -4.25
C TYR A 113 5.65 -20.75 -3.17
N VAL A 114 6.96 -20.91 -2.97
CA VAL A 114 7.55 -21.99 -2.16
C VAL A 114 8.29 -21.52 -0.92
N GLU A 115 8.62 -20.23 -0.81
CA GLU A 115 9.36 -19.65 0.31
C GLU A 115 8.47 -18.68 1.07
N ASP A 116 8.43 -18.81 2.40
CA ASP A 116 7.66 -17.90 3.25
C ASP A 116 8.30 -16.50 3.28
N LEU A 117 7.47 -15.46 3.14
CA LEU A 117 7.92 -14.09 3.27
C LEU A 117 8.11 -13.68 4.74
N THR A 118 9.20 -12.96 4.99
CA THR A 118 9.40 -12.20 6.23
C THR A 118 8.75 -10.82 6.13
N ALA A 119 8.51 -10.16 7.27
CA ALA A 119 7.97 -8.79 7.28
C ALA A 119 8.84 -7.80 6.47
N ALA A 120 10.17 -7.94 6.53
CA ALA A 120 11.10 -7.10 5.78
C ALA A 120 10.99 -7.33 4.27
N SER A 121 10.94 -8.60 3.83
CA SER A 121 10.80 -8.93 2.40
C SER A 121 9.43 -8.53 1.85
N LEU A 122 8.36 -8.64 2.65
CA LEU A 122 7.02 -8.19 2.27
C LEU A 122 6.98 -6.66 2.08
N TYR A 123 7.66 -5.91 2.96
CA TYR A 123 7.78 -4.46 2.83
C TYR A 123 8.53 -4.06 1.56
N GLU A 124 9.64 -4.73 1.24
CA GLU A 124 10.34 -4.52 -0.04
C GLU A 124 9.43 -4.80 -1.23
N LEU A 125 8.71 -5.92 -1.21
CA LEU A 125 7.80 -6.32 -2.27
C LEU A 125 6.73 -5.25 -2.52
N PHE A 126 6.06 -4.77 -1.47
CA PHE A 126 5.02 -3.74 -1.59
C PHE A 126 5.54 -2.42 -2.17
N ASN A 127 6.79 -2.04 -1.90
CA ASN A 127 7.39 -0.85 -2.50
C ASN A 127 7.67 -0.98 -4.00
N THR A 128 7.78 -2.21 -4.52
CA THR A 128 7.98 -2.45 -5.96
C THR A 128 6.67 -2.55 -6.73
N MET A 129 5.54 -2.71 -6.05
CA MET A 129 4.23 -2.82 -6.68
C MET A 129 3.79 -1.49 -7.27
N ASP A 130 3.43 -1.50 -8.55
CA ASP A 130 2.88 -0.33 -9.23
C ASP A 130 1.38 -0.20 -8.92
N THR A 131 1.06 0.66 -7.96
CA THR A 131 -0.33 0.97 -7.57
C THR A 131 -1.02 1.96 -8.51
N SER A 132 -0.32 2.49 -9.52
CA SER A 132 -0.90 3.47 -10.48
C SER A 132 -1.83 2.81 -11.49
N ARG A 133 -1.72 1.49 -11.69
CA ARG A 133 -2.67 0.73 -12.50
C ARG A 133 -3.98 0.58 -11.73
N PRO A 134 -5.08 1.21 -12.18
CA PRO A 134 -6.38 0.86 -11.63
C PRO A 134 -6.60 -0.62 -11.94
N THR A 135 -6.68 -1.45 -10.91
CA THR A 135 -7.18 -2.82 -11.06
C THR A 135 -8.50 -2.70 -11.80
N LYS A 136 -8.65 -3.43 -12.91
CA LYS A 136 -9.93 -3.49 -13.64
C LYS A 136 -10.97 -3.79 -12.58
N ARG A 137 -11.84 -2.81 -12.29
CA ARG A 137 -12.89 -2.90 -11.27
C ARG A 137 -13.58 -4.22 -11.51
N ARG A 138 -13.27 -5.25 -10.72
CA ARG A 138 -14.02 -6.50 -10.74
C ARG A 138 -15.44 -6.04 -10.47
N ARG A 139 -16.34 -6.29 -11.44
CA ARG A 139 -17.69 -5.80 -11.29
C ARG A 139 -18.20 -6.30 -9.95
N LEU A 140 -18.75 -5.37 -9.19
CA LEU A 140 -19.29 -5.56 -7.85
C LEU A 140 -20.61 -6.37 -7.92
N ASP A 141 -20.72 -7.30 -8.86
CA ASP A 141 -21.94 -8.03 -9.21
C ASP A 141 -22.13 -9.27 -8.31
N HIS A 142 -21.11 -9.65 -7.54
CA HIS A 142 -21.15 -10.75 -6.57
C HIS A 142 -21.31 -10.29 -5.11
N LEU A 143 -21.43 -8.98 -4.86
CA LEU A 143 -21.63 -8.49 -3.49
C LEU A 143 -23.06 -8.81 -3.03
N PRO A 144 -23.25 -9.30 -1.79
CA PRO A 144 -24.59 -9.44 -1.23
C PRO A 144 -25.29 -8.06 -1.20
N PRO A 145 -26.62 -8.00 -1.42
CA PRO A 145 -27.36 -6.73 -1.48
C PRO A 145 -27.18 -5.83 -0.24
N SER A 146 -26.90 -6.42 0.92
CA SER A 146 -26.61 -5.70 2.16
C SER A 146 -25.36 -4.81 2.11
N TYR A 147 -24.49 -5.00 1.10
CA TYR A 147 -23.26 -4.25 0.93
C TYR A 147 -23.31 -3.26 -0.25
N SER A 148 -24.32 -3.34 -1.13
CA SER A 148 -24.45 -2.47 -2.31
C SER A 148 -25.20 -1.17 -2.04
N THR A 149 -25.98 -1.10 -0.96
CA THR A 149 -26.82 0.06 -0.60
C THR A 149 -26.06 1.20 0.04
N LEU A 150 -24.88 0.92 0.58
CA LEU A 150 -24.00 1.93 1.11
C LEU A 150 -23.15 2.41 -0.07
N SER A 151 -23.28 3.67 -0.47
CA SER A 151 -22.40 4.37 -1.42
C SER A 151 -20.96 4.47 -0.85
N ILE A 152 -20.37 3.34 -0.53
CA ILE A 152 -19.07 3.16 0.10
C ILE A 152 -18.06 2.99 -1.02
N ASP A 153 -16.92 3.66 -0.87
CA ASP A 153 -15.76 3.50 -1.74
C ASP A 153 -15.51 2.00 -1.99
N PRO A 154 -15.43 1.52 -3.24
CA PRO A 154 -15.18 0.10 -3.52
C PRO A 154 -13.94 -0.45 -2.81
N ARG A 155 -12.96 0.41 -2.48
CA ARG A 155 -11.80 0.02 -1.66
C ARG A 155 -12.21 -0.37 -0.23
N LEU A 156 -13.09 0.39 0.39
CA LEU A 156 -13.61 0.08 1.73
C LEU A 156 -14.44 -1.20 1.73
N ALA A 157 -15.17 -1.47 0.64
CA ALA A 157 -15.87 -2.75 0.49
C ALA A 157 -14.90 -3.94 0.46
N THR A 158 -13.80 -3.82 -0.30
CA THR A 158 -12.75 -4.85 -0.33
C THR A 158 -12.06 -5.01 1.04
N ILE A 159 -11.74 -3.90 1.72
CA ILE A 159 -11.14 -3.94 3.06
C ILE A 159 -12.09 -4.66 4.04
N ARG A 160 -13.38 -4.34 3.99
CA ARG A 160 -14.41 -4.96 4.84
C ARG A 160 -14.51 -6.47 4.60
N GLU A 161 -14.50 -6.91 3.34
CA GLU A 161 -14.52 -8.34 2.99
C GLU A 161 -13.30 -9.08 3.55
N ILE A 162 -12.11 -8.49 3.42
CA ILE A 162 -10.87 -9.06 3.94
C ILE A 162 -10.92 -9.13 5.48
N GLU A 163 -11.36 -8.06 6.14
CA GLU A 163 -11.50 -8.02 7.60
C GLU A 163 -12.51 -9.07 8.12
N ASP A 164 -13.65 -9.24 7.45
CA ASP A 164 -14.65 -10.24 7.84
C ASP A 164 -14.12 -11.67 7.66
N HIS A 165 -13.46 -11.94 6.53
CA HIS A 165 -12.95 -13.28 6.23
C HIS A 165 -11.77 -13.69 7.12
N TYR A 166 -10.82 -12.77 7.36
CA TYR A 166 -9.55 -13.10 8.03
C TYR A 166 -9.46 -12.63 9.47
N PHE A 167 -10.20 -11.58 9.86
CA PHE A 167 -10.06 -10.90 11.15
C PHE A 167 -11.35 -10.87 11.99
N SER A 168 -12.41 -11.55 11.58
CA SER A 168 -13.70 -11.58 12.30
C SER A 168 -13.57 -12.00 13.77
N MET A 169 -12.62 -12.88 14.10
CA MET A 169 -12.38 -13.33 15.48
C MET A 169 -11.37 -12.49 16.26
N THR A 170 -10.62 -11.62 15.59
CA THR A 170 -9.58 -10.77 16.20
C THR A 170 -9.68 -9.34 15.64
N PRO A 171 -10.74 -8.60 15.99
CA PRO A 171 -10.89 -7.23 15.52
C PRO A 171 -9.73 -6.39 16.04
N HIS A 172 -9.09 -5.64 15.14
CA HIS A 172 -8.07 -4.67 15.50
C HIS A 172 -8.69 -3.29 15.74
N GLU A 173 -7.98 -2.41 16.46
CA GLU A 173 -8.50 -1.09 16.87
C GLU A 173 -8.99 -0.25 15.68
N GLY A 174 -8.28 -0.34 14.54
CA GLY A 174 -8.64 0.32 13.29
C GLY A 174 -9.88 -0.23 12.55
N SER A 175 -10.49 -1.33 13.00
CA SER A 175 -11.66 -1.97 12.38
C SER A 175 -12.92 -1.87 13.24
N LEU A 176 -12.84 -1.31 14.46
CA LEU A 176 -13.94 -1.25 15.42
C LEU A 176 -15.27 -0.75 14.82
N PHE A 177 -15.17 0.26 13.95
CA PHE A 177 -16.33 0.88 13.30
C PHE A 177 -16.44 0.57 11.80
N ARG A 178 -15.76 -0.46 11.28
CA ARG A 178 -15.74 -0.78 9.84
C ARG A 178 -17.13 -0.89 9.21
N ASN A 179 -18.09 -1.42 9.97
CA ASN A 179 -19.46 -1.66 9.53
C ASN A 179 -20.42 -0.51 9.90
N CYS A 180 -19.91 0.58 10.46
CA CYS A 180 -20.70 1.69 10.96
C CYS A 180 -20.57 2.91 10.03
N VAL A 181 -21.72 3.51 9.72
CA VAL A 181 -21.83 4.73 8.93
C VAL A 181 -22.45 5.79 9.83
N PHE A 182 -21.69 6.82 10.11
CA PHE A 182 -22.04 7.90 11.04
C PHE A 182 -22.42 9.15 10.29
N TYR A 183 -23.57 9.72 10.64
CA TYR A 183 -23.89 11.10 10.39
C TYR A 183 -23.54 11.92 11.63
N LEU A 184 -22.79 13.01 11.45
CA LEU A 184 -22.45 13.96 12.51
C LEU A 184 -23.24 15.24 12.27
N ASP A 185 -23.97 15.70 13.29
CA ASP A 185 -24.78 16.92 13.26
C ASP A 185 -23.89 18.19 13.31
N ARG A 186 -23.10 18.39 12.26
CA ARG A 186 -22.12 19.48 12.10
C ARG A 186 -22.62 20.60 11.21
N TYR A 187 -23.90 20.59 10.87
CA TYR A 187 -24.50 21.49 9.90
C TYR A 187 -25.58 22.33 10.57
N ARG A 188 -25.75 23.57 10.12
CA ARG A 188 -26.86 24.42 10.59
C ARG A 188 -28.20 23.87 10.12
N SER A 189 -28.23 23.36 8.88
CA SER A 189 -29.37 22.62 8.35
C SER A 189 -29.06 21.13 8.23
N ILE A 190 -29.97 20.28 8.69
CA ILE A 190 -29.83 18.83 8.55
C ILE A 190 -30.03 18.48 7.08
N ARG A 191 -29.00 17.90 6.47
CA ARG A 191 -29.05 17.44 5.08
C ARG A 191 -29.56 16.01 5.02
N VAL A 192 -30.69 15.80 4.36
CA VAL A 192 -31.40 14.51 4.40
C VAL A 192 -31.74 14.04 2.99
N ARG A 193 -31.64 12.72 2.74
CA ARG A 193 -32.15 12.09 1.53
C ARG A 193 -33.67 11.90 1.60
N PRO A 194 -34.40 12.03 0.48
CA PRO A 194 -35.84 11.79 0.45
C PRO A 194 -36.24 10.41 0.99
N GLU A 195 -35.36 9.42 0.82
CA GLU A 195 -35.55 8.01 1.22
C GLU A 195 -35.88 7.81 2.71
N VAL A 196 -35.45 8.73 3.59
CA VAL A 196 -35.66 8.63 5.03
C VAL A 196 -36.73 9.59 5.55
N LEU A 197 -37.40 10.33 4.66
CA LEU A 197 -38.47 11.25 5.01
C LEU A 197 -39.82 10.57 4.77
N GLU A 198 -40.77 10.86 5.67
CA GLU A 198 -42.16 10.49 5.46
C GLU A 198 -42.73 11.25 4.24
N PRO A 199 -43.66 10.65 3.46
CA PRO A 199 -44.19 11.27 2.25
C PRO A 199 -44.92 12.60 2.49
N ASP A 200 -45.41 12.83 3.70
CA ASP A 200 -46.12 14.06 4.10
C ASP A 200 -45.21 15.06 4.85
N PHE A 201 -43.88 14.83 4.86
CA PHE A 201 -42.94 15.69 5.58
C PHE A 201 -42.88 17.10 4.96
N GLN A 202 -43.27 18.10 5.75
CA GLN A 202 -43.10 19.51 5.38
C GLN A 202 -41.71 19.99 5.80
N THR A 203 -40.90 20.42 4.83
CA THR A 203 -39.57 20.97 5.08
C THR A 203 -39.66 22.29 5.85
N GLY A 204 -39.10 22.33 7.07
CA GLY A 204 -38.82 23.58 7.79
C GLY A 204 -37.54 24.27 7.28
N SER A 205 -37.17 25.40 7.89
CA SER A 205 -35.93 26.14 7.57
C SER A 205 -34.65 25.37 7.85
N ASP A 206 -34.73 24.36 8.71
CA ASP A 206 -33.57 23.69 9.30
C ASP A 206 -33.27 22.34 8.64
N VAL A 207 -33.99 21.98 7.57
CA VAL A 207 -33.82 20.71 6.84
C VAL A 207 -33.63 20.96 5.35
N THR A 208 -32.50 20.51 4.82
CA THR A 208 -32.17 20.59 3.40
C THR A 208 -32.28 19.22 2.74
N ILE A 209 -33.22 19.06 1.81
CA ILE A 209 -33.37 17.81 1.05
C ILE A 209 -32.30 17.76 -0.05
N VAL A 210 -31.49 16.70 -0.03
CA VAL A 210 -30.42 16.48 -1.02
C VAL A 210 -30.83 15.31 -1.93
N THR A 211 -30.99 15.59 -3.21
CA THR A 211 -31.38 14.58 -4.22
C THR A 211 -30.18 14.03 -4.99
N ASN A 212 -29.08 14.78 -5.12
CA ASN A 212 -27.87 14.32 -5.80
C ASN A 212 -26.69 14.19 -4.84
N SER A 213 -25.95 13.09 -4.95
CA SER A 213 -24.73 12.83 -4.16
C SER A 213 -23.56 13.77 -4.49
N SER A 214 -23.65 14.54 -5.57
CA SER A 214 -22.66 15.55 -5.97
C SER A 214 -22.96 16.96 -5.45
N ASP A 215 -24.06 17.15 -4.72
CA ASP A 215 -24.43 18.46 -4.19
C ASP A 215 -23.41 18.87 -3.13
N LEU A 216 -22.52 19.78 -3.52
CA LEU A 216 -21.48 20.33 -2.67
C LEU A 216 -22.13 20.86 -1.38
N VAL A 217 -21.53 20.49 -0.24
CA VAL A 217 -21.86 21.11 1.04
C VAL A 217 -21.55 22.60 0.90
N PRO A 218 -22.53 23.51 1.07
CA PRO A 218 -22.24 24.92 1.10
C PRO A 218 -21.35 25.23 2.30
N GLU A 219 -20.20 25.88 2.08
CA GLU A 219 -19.17 26.11 3.10
C GLU A 219 -19.70 26.83 4.35
N TYR A 220 -20.68 27.73 4.16
CA TYR A 220 -21.36 28.48 5.23
C TYR A 220 -22.30 27.65 6.11
N ASP A 221 -22.67 26.44 5.68
CA ASP A 221 -23.62 25.58 6.38
C ASP A 221 -22.91 24.69 7.41
N LYS A 222 -21.59 24.51 7.28
CA LYS A 222 -20.79 23.76 8.24
C LYS A 222 -20.50 24.60 9.49
N LEU A 223 -20.70 24.02 10.65
CA LEU A 223 -20.27 24.60 11.92
C LEU A 223 -18.74 24.53 12.02
N GLU A 224 -18.08 25.67 12.00
CA GLU A 224 -16.63 25.75 12.19
C GLU A 224 -16.25 25.36 13.62
N HIS A 225 -15.14 24.62 13.77
CA HIS A 225 -14.54 24.25 15.06
C HIS A 225 -15.46 23.46 16.00
N SER A 226 -16.41 22.69 15.46
CA SER A 226 -17.25 21.81 16.27
C SER A 226 -16.41 20.67 16.88
N TRP A 227 -16.68 20.30 18.13
CA TRP A 227 -16.06 19.12 18.74
C TRP A 227 -16.37 17.85 17.94
N LEU A 228 -17.49 17.83 17.21
CA LEU A 228 -17.89 16.75 16.33
C LEU A 228 -16.91 16.56 15.15
N ASP A 229 -16.12 17.57 14.78
CA ASP A 229 -15.02 17.36 13.83
C ASP A 229 -13.94 16.44 14.42
N VAL A 230 -13.63 16.60 15.71
CA VAL A 230 -12.70 15.73 16.44
C VAL A 230 -13.27 14.32 16.57
N VAL A 231 -14.57 14.20 16.90
CA VAL A 231 -15.26 12.90 16.90
C VAL A 231 -15.20 12.24 15.53
N GLY A 232 -15.44 13.01 14.47
CA GLY A 232 -15.36 12.50 13.11
C GLY A 232 -13.98 11.96 12.77
N LEU A 233 -12.91 12.61 13.24
CA LEU A 233 -11.54 12.10 13.09
C LEU A 233 -11.33 10.82 13.89
N GLU A 234 -11.81 10.75 15.13
CA GLU A 234 -11.70 9.54 15.95
C GLU A 234 -12.45 8.35 15.31
N ILE A 235 -13.69 8.56 14.87
CA ILE A 235 -14.48 7.54 14.16
C ILE A 235 -13.73 7.02 12.93
N ARG A 236 -13.18 7.92 12.10
CA ARG A 236 -12.44 7.55 10.88
C ARG A 236 -11.17 6.78 11.20
N SER A 237 -10.43 7.18 12.25
CA SER A 237 -9.22 6.49 12.70
C SER A 237 -9.49 5.05 13.14
N ARG A 238 -10.71 4.77 13.62
CA ARG A 238 -11.18 3.44 14.03
C ARG A 238 -11.97 2.70 12.94
N GLY A 239 -11.83 3.13 11.68
CA GLY A 239 -12.38 2.45 10.50
C GLY A 239 -13.82 2.84 10.12
N GLY A 240 -14.44 3.76 10.84
CA GLY A 240 -15.80 4.20 10.60
C GLY A 240 -15.94 5.11 9.39
N THR A 241 -17.09 5.00 8.71
CA THR A 241 -17.43 5.89 7.60
C THR A 241 -18.23 7.06 8.13
N VAL A 242 -17.78 8.29 7.86
CA VAL A 242 -18.50 9.51 8.22
C VAL A 242 -19.11 10.11 6.97
N VAL A 243 -20.41 10.34 6.98
CA VAL A 243 -21.17 10.96 5.90
C VAL A 243 -21.76 12.29 6.32
N ASP A 244 -21.94 13.17 5.34
CA ASP A 244 -22.43 14.53 5.55
C ASP A 244 -23.93 14.68 5.20
N VAL A 245 -24.58 13.58 4.79
CA VAL A 245 -26.01 13.54 4.44
C VAL A 245 -26.64 12.33 5.12
N LEU A 246 -27.74 12.57 5.82
CA LEU A 246 -28.55 11.53 6.45
C LEU A 246 -29.35 10.78 5.38
N GLY A 247 -29.16 9.47 5.27
CA GLY A 247 -29.87 8.62 4.31
C GLY A 247 -30.05 7.20 4.83
N ALA A 248 -30.69 6.33 4.05
CA ALA A 248 -31.10 5.00 4.50
C ALA A 248 -29.91 4.09 4.91
N GLY A 249 -28.71 4.40 4.42
CA GLY A 249 -27.47 3.70 4.76
C GLY A 249 -26.78 4.16 6.05
N VAL A 250 -27.26 5.22 6.69
CA VAL A 250 -26.68 5.70 7.96
C VAL A 250 -27.11 4.77 9.09
N THR A 251 -26.15 4.27 9.86
CA THR A 251 -26.43 3.38 10.99
C THR A 251 -26.40 4.11 12.33
N HIS A 252 -25.68 5.22 12.42
CA HIS A 252 -25.52 5.98 13.65
C HIS A 252 -25.63 7.49 13.39
N VAL A 253 -26.30 8.20 14.29
CA VAL A 253 -26.41 9.65 14.27
C VAL A 253 -25.77 10.18 15.55
N VAL A 254 -24.88 11.15 15.41
CA VAL A 254 -24.17 11.77 16.53
C VAL A 254 -24.54 13.24 16.57
N VAL A 255 -25.13 13.65 17.69
CA VAL A 255 -25.59 15.01 17.96
C VAL A 255 -24.76 15.64 19.07
N ASP A 256 -24.58 16.96 19.04
CA ASP A 256 -23.97 17.70 20.16
C ASP A 256 -25.04 18.24 21.10
N GLY A 257 -25.14 17.65 22.30
CA GLY A 257 -26.08 18.10 23.33
C GLY A 257 -25.83 19.53 23.81
N ARG A 258 -24.63 20.09 23.59
CA ARG A 258 -24.28 21.46 24.00
C ARG A 258 -24.83 22.56 23.10
N CYS A 259 -25.34 22.21 21.92
CA CYS A 259 -25.85 23.19 20.96
C CYS A 259 -27.34 23.55 21.14
N ARG A 260 -28.12 22.78 21.91
CA ARG A 260 -29.59 22.96 22.00
C ARG A 260 -30.14 23.51 23.33
N GLU A 261 -29.31 23.84 24.31
CA GLU A 261 -29.76 24.45 25.59
C GLU A 261 -29.96 25.98 25.53
N LYS A 262 -30.01 26.57 24.32
CA LYS A 262 -30.29 28.01 24.14
C LYS A 262 -31.40 28.24 23.12
N GLU A 263 -32.58 27.70 23.40
CA GLU A 263 -33.85 28.24 22.91
C GLU A 263 -34.88 28.25 24.04
#